data_AF-A0A534VUG0-F1
#
_entry.id   AF-A0A534VUG0-F1
#
_cell.length_a   1.000
_cell.length_b   1.000
_cell.length_c   1.000
_cell.angle_alpha   90.00
_cell.angle_beta   90.00
_cell.angle_gamma   90.00
#
_symmetry.space_group_name_H-M   'P 1'
#
loop_
_entity.id
_entity.type
_entity.pdbx_description
1 polymer ?
#
loop_
_entity_poly.entity_id
_entity_poly.type
_entity_poly.pdbx_seq_one_letter_code
_entity_poly.pdbx_strand_id
1 'polypeptide(L)'
;MQRMIAIIDLRSGEVQERPSDTLTIDVPADFDRPAGVVSLDAHSHGHYIATDGKSREYHAFARPLSWRIRGEECLVVDRSQRSSSPKLYRLVAIDPKNL
;
A
#
# COMPACT_ATOMS: atom_id res chain seq x y z
N MET A 1 -2.12 -23.87 -2.00
CA MET A 1 -1.69 -22.82 -2.94
C MET A 1 -2.22 -21.50 -2.46
N GLN A 2 -1.41 -20.46 -2.46
CA GLN A 2 -1.83 -19.13 -2.03
C GLN A 2 -2.49 -18.40 -3.19
N ARG A 3 -3.69 -17.85 -3.00
CA ARG A 3 -4.38 -17.08 -4.04
C ARG A 3 -3.58 -15.82 -4.35
N MET A 4 -3.38 -15.55 -5.64
CA MET A 4 -2.75 -14.33 -6.15
C MET A 4 -3.83 -13.29 -6.49
N ILE A 5 -3.50 -12.01 -6.32
CA ILE A 5 -4.36 -10.86 -6.62
C ILE A 5 -3.53 -9.88 -7.44
N ALA A 6 -4.03 -9.50 -8.61
CA ALA A 6 -3.40 -8.51 -9.46
C ALA A 6 -3.61 -7.09 -8.87
N ILE A 7 -2.53 -6.31 -8.86
CA ILE A 7 -2.50 -4.92 -8.44
C ILE A 7 -1.78 -4.08 -9.51
N ILE A 8 -2.10 -2.80 -9.57
CA ILE A 8 -1.51 -1.82 -10.49
C ILE A 8 -0.71 -0.84 -9.64
N ASP A 9 0.61 -0.80 -9.80
CA ASP A 9 1.44 0.23 -9.19
C ASP A 9 1.05 1.59 -9.80
N LEU A 10 0.49 2.50 -9.00
CA LEU A 10 -0.04 3.76 -9.52
C LEU A 10 1.04 4.78 -9.86
N ARG A 11 2.30 4.51 -9.51
CA ARG A 11 3.44 5.34 -9.89
C ARG A 11 4.03 4.92 -11.23
N SER A 12 4.15 3.61 -11.49
CA SER A 12 4.73 3.10 -12.75
C SER A 12 3.69 2.67 -13.79
N GLY A 13 2.45 2.40 -13.38
CA GLY A 13 1.42 1.77 -14.21
C GLY A 13 1.59 0.26 -14.39
N GLU A 14 2.58 -0.35 -13.75
CA GLU A 14 2.89 -1.77 -13.90
C GLU A 14 1.87 -2.66 -13.17
N VAL A 15 1.41 -3.71 -13.85
CA VAL A 15 0.58 -4.75 -13.24
C VAL A 15 1.46 -5.81 -12.60
N GLN A 16 1.19 -6.12 -11.33
CA GLN A 16 1.91 -7.14 -10.57
C GLN A 16 0.92 -8.07 -9.87
N GLU A 17 1.30 -9.33 -9.70
CA GLU A 17 0.53 -10.26 -8.88
C GLU A 17 1.11 -10.37 -7.48
N ARG A 18 0.23 -10.29 -6.48
CA ARG A 18 0.60 -10.37 -5.07
C ARG A 18 -0.16 -11.47 -4.34
N PRO A 19 0.48 -12.16 -3.39
CA PRO A 19 -0.22 -13.10 -2.53
C PRO A 19 -1.36 -12.42 -1.76
N SER A 20 -2.48 -13.11 -1.60
CA SER A 20 -3.71 -12.63 -0.96
C SER A 20 -3.57 -12.21 0.51
N ASP A 21 -2.50 -12.61 1.19
CA ASP A 21 -2.16 -12.18 2.56
C ASP A 21 -1.21 -10.98 2.60
N THR A 22 -0.79 -10.46 1.45
CA THR A 22 0.11 -9.31 1.37
C THR A 22 -0.47 -8.17 2.20
N LEU A 23 0.35 -7.60 3.08
CA LEU A 23 -0.10 -6.53 3.97
C LEU A 23 -0.43 -5.26 3.19
N THR A 24 -1.55 -4.65 3.56
CA THR A 24 -2.05 -3.40 3.02
C THR A 24 -2.47 -2.45 4.14
N ILE A 25 -2.42 -1.14 3.88
CA ILE A 25 -2.98 -0.11 4.75
C ILE A 25 -3.84 0.86 3.91
N ASP A 26 -4.70 1.61 4.59
CA ASP A 26 -5.60 2.58 3.96
C ASP A 26 -4.83 3.82 3.52
N VAL A 27 -5.27 4.46 2.44
CA VAL A 27 -4.67 5.70 1.94
C VAL A 27 -5.21 6.88 2.76
N PRO A 28 -4.34 7.72 3.39
CA PRO A 28 -4.80 8.96 3.99
C PRO A 28 -5.51 9.87 2.96
N ALA A 29 -6.57 10.58 3.38
CA ALA A 29 -7.40 11.37 2.47
C ALA A 29 -6.64 12.51 1.77
N ASP A 30 -5.62 13.05 2.43
CA ASP A 30 -4.74 14.13 2.01
C ASP A 30 -3.35 13.63 1.60
N PHE A 31 -3.21 12.34 1.30
CA PHE A 31 -1.96 11.74 0.87
C PHE A 31 -1.46 12.32 -0.46
N ASP A 32 -0.18 12.70 -0.51
CA ASP A 32 0.48 13.13 -1.74
C ASP A 32 0.72 11.93 -2.67
N ARG A 33 -0.22 11.72 -3.59
CA ARG A 33 -0.20 10.61 -4.57
C ARG A 33 1.11 10.56 -5.37
N PRO A 34 1.68 11.69 -5.86
CA PRO A 34 3.02 11.73 -6.44
C PRO A 34 4.16 11.16 -5.57
N ALA A 35 4.15 11.40 -4.25
CA ALA A 35 5.14 10.82 -3.35
C ALA A 35 4.99 9.29 -3.29
N GLY A 36 3.75 8.80 -3.26
CA GLY A 36 3.41 7.40 -3.55
C GLY A 36 3.93 6.37 -2.53
N VAL A 37 4.48 6.81 -1.39
CA VAL A 37 5.07 5.94 -0.37
C VAL A 37 4.64 6.36 1.05
N VAL A 38 4.38 5.37 1.89
CA VAL A 38 4.19 5.50 3.35
C VAL A 38 5.17 4.59 4.07
N SER A 39 5.79 5.05 5.15
CA SER A 39 6.53 4.18 6.07
C SER A 39 5.65 3.83 7.26
N LEU A 40 5.65 2.57 7.70
CA LEU A 40 4.93 2.11 8.88
C LEU A 40 5.92 1.44 9.84
N ASP A 41 5.98 1.93 11.07
CA ASP A 41 6.84 1.36 12.10
C ASP A 41 6.24 0.12 12.77
N ALA A 42 6.93 -0.42 13.77
CA ALA A 42 6.45 -1.60 14.52
C ALA A 42 5.27 -1.30 15.47
N HIS A 43 5.02 -0.03 15.78
CA HIS A 43 3.96 0.44 16.67
C HIS A 43 2.70 0.90 15.91
N SER A 44 2.63 0.63 14.59
CA SER A 44 1.50 1.03 13.73
C SER A 44 1.39 2.55 13.53
N HIS A 45 2.52 3.26 13.63
CA HIS A 45 2.62 4.68 13.29
C HIS A 45 3.11 4.82 11.85
N GLY A 46 2.23 5.35 11.01
CA GLY A 46 2.47 5.60 9.60
C GLY A 46 2.94 7.03 9.36
N HIS A 47 4.01 7.22 8.58
CA HIS A 47 4.46 8.54 8.14
C HIS A 47 4.32 8.70 6.63
N TYR A 48 3.80 9.85 6.21
CA TYR A 48 3.53 10.16 4.81
C TYR A 48 3.71 11.65 4.51
N ILE A 49 3.84 11.98 3.23
CA ILE A 49 3.78 13.37 2.75
C ILE A 49 2.34 13.67 2.34
N ALA A 50 1.78 14.75 2.88
CA ALA A 50 0.45 15.23 2.51
C ALA A 50 0.49 16.15 1.29
N THR A 51 -0.67 16.45 0.70
CA THR A 51 -0.81 17.29 -0.50
C THR A 51 -0.29 18.72 -0.33
N ASP A 52 -0.08 19.19 0.91
CA ASP A 52 0.55 20.47 1.23
C ASP A 52 2.09 20.38 1.32
N GLY A 53 2.67 19.22 0.99
CA GLY A 53 4.10 18.92 1.04
C GLY A 53 4.63 18.64 2.46
N LYS A 54 3.79 18.61 3.49
CA LYS A 54 4.23 18.39 4.88
C LYS A 54 4.20 16.90 5.24
N SER A 55 5.16 16.51 6.08
CA SER A 55 5.15 15.19 6.71
C SER A 55 4.06 15.13 7.78
N ARG A 56 3.28 14.05 7.79
CA ARG A 56 2.24 13.78 8.79
C ARG A 56 2.34 12.34 9.29
N GLU A 57 1.82 12.13 10.50
CA GLU A 57 1.72 10.83 11.13
C GLU A 57 0.25 10.41 11.27
N TYR A 58 -0.01 9.11 11.18
CA TYR A 58 -1.34 8.54 11.42
C TYR A 58 -1.23 7.11 11.94
N HIS A 59 -2.26 6.63 12.64
CA HIS A 59 -2.36 5.22 13.02
C HIS A 59 -2.88 4.40 11.85
N ALA A 60 -2.20 3.30 11.51
CA ALA A 60 -2.60 2.41 10.43
C ALA A 60 -2.43 0.95 10.83
N PHE A 61 -3.48 0.15 10.62
CA PHE A 61 -3.46 -1.28 10.91
C PHE A 61 -3.39 -2.07 9.61
N ALA A 62 -2.34 -2.86 9.48
CA ALA A 62 -2.16 -3.69 8.29
C ALA A 62 -3.25 -4.76 8.19
N ARG A 63 -3.84 -4.89 6.99
CA ARG A 63 -4.87 -5.88 6.64
C ARG A 63 -4.44 -6.65 5.39
N PRO A 64 -4.82 -7.92 5.25
CA PRO A 64 -4.44 -8.71 4.08
C PRO A 64 -5.10 -8.17 2.81
N LEU A 65 -4.41 -8.27 1.68
CA LEU A 65 -4.85 -7.81 0.36
C LEU A 65 -6.21 -8.38 -0.06
N SER A 66 -6.53 -9.60 0.36
CA SER A 66 -7.82 -10.25 0.14
C SER A 66 -9.03 -9.52 0.77
N TRP A 67 -8.81 -8.57 1.68
CA TRP A 67 -9.89 -7.73 2.22
C TRP A 67 -10.21 -6.53 1.34
N ARG A 68 -9.37 -6.26 0.34
CA ARG A 68 -9.56 -5.13 -0.58
C ARG A 68 -10.57 -5.46 -1.66
N ILE A 69 -11.30 -4.44 -2.09
CA ILE A 69 -12.26 -4.56 -3.18
C ILE A 69 -11.61 -4.19 -4.52
N ARG A 70 -12.17 -4.69 -5.61
CA ARG A 70 -11.68 -4.40 -6.97
C ARG A 70 -11.74 -2.90 -7.26
N GLY A 71 -10.71 -2.38 -7.91
CA GLY A 71 -10.59 -0.95 -8.23
C GLY A 71 -10.27 -0.06 -7.02
N GLU A 72 -10.19 -0.60 -5.80
CA GLU A 72 -9.81 0.16 -4.61
C GLU A 72 -8.35 0.57 -4.68
N GLU A 73 -8.08 1.81 -4.30
CA GLU A 73 -6.72 2.26 -4.04
C GLU A 73 -6.31 1.93 -2.61
N CYS A 74 -5.14 1.32 -2.44
CA CYS A 74 -4.58 1.03 -1.13
C CYS A 74 -3.07 1.13 -1.16
N LEU A 75 -2.46 1.10 0.02
CA LEU A 75 -1.01 1.07 0.18
C LEU A 75 -0.59 -0.38 0.41
N VAL A 76 0.24 -0.95 -0.46
CA VAL A 76 0.72 -2.35 -0.39
C VAL A 76 2.18 -2.39 0.04
N VAL A 77 2.52 -3.32 0.93
CA VAL A 77 3.90 -3.47 1.41
C VAL A 77 4.89 -3.79 0.28
N ASP A 78 5.98 -3.03 0.25
CA ASP A 78 7.07 -3.20 -0.69
C ASP A 78 7.85 -4.49 -0.40
N ARG A 79 7.92 -5.38 -1.39
CA ARG A 79 8.56 -6.71 -1.27
C ARG A 79 10.08 -6.64 -1.38
N SER A 80 10.63 -5.54 -1.91
CA SER A 80 12.08 -5.36 -2.03
C SER A 80 12.76 -5.16 -0.68
N GLN A 81 11.98 -4.86 0.37
CA GLN A 81 12.50 -4.69 1.70
C GLN A 81 12.75 -6.04 2.38
N ARG A 82 13.96 -6.22 2.88
CA ARG A 82 14.22 -7.24 3.90
C ARG A 82 13.39 -6.93 5.16
N SER A 83 13.19 -7.92 6.03
CA SER A 83 12.42 -7.81 7.27
C SER A 83 13.01 -6.77 8.25
N SER A 84 12.88 -5.49 7.92
CA SER A 84 13.33 -4.33 8.68
C SER A 84 12.16 -3.38 8.86
N SER A 85 12.04 -2.83 10.07
CA SER A 85 11.18 -1.69 10.35
C SER A 85 11.95 -0.39 10.11
N PRO A 86 11.29 0.68 9.62
CA PRO A 86 9.90 0.72 9.18
C PRO A 86 9.69 0.05 7.82
N LYS A 87 8.52 -0.56 7.61
CA LYS A 87 8.12 -1.14 6.32
C LYS A 87 7.62 -0.04 5.40
N LEU A 88 8.06 -0.03 4.15
CA LEU A 88 7.49 0.86 3.14
C LEU A 88 6.28 0.23 2.48
N TYR A 89 5.27 1.06 2.24
CA TYR A 89 4.08 0.73 1.49
C TYR A 89 3.96 1.68 0.30
N ARG A 90 3.55 1.16 -0.85
CA ARG A 90 3.40 1.92 -2.10
C ARG A 90 1.95 2.00 -2.51
N LEU A 91 1.60 3.12 -3.14
CA LEU A 91 0.24 3.35 -3.63
C LEU A 91 -0.05 2.48 -4.84
N VAL A 92 -1.11 1.67 -4.75
CA VAL A 92 -1.55 0.77 -5.81
C VAL A 92 -3.08 0.79 -5.94
N ALA A 93 -3.59 0.32 -7.08
CA ALA A 93 -5.00 -0.05 -7.23
C ALA A 93 -5.16 -1.57 -7.36
N ILE A 94 -6.25 -2.13 -6.85
CA ILE A 94 -6.61 -3.53 -7.11
C ILE A 94 -7.10 -3.65 -8.56
N ASP A 95 -6.51 -4.55 -9.34
CA ASP A 95 -6.88 -4.72 -10.76
C ASP A 95 -8.37 -5.05 -10.89
N PRO A 96 -9.16 -4.23 -11.61
CA PRO A 96 -10.60 -4.46 -11.76
C PRO A 96 -10.95 -5.65 -12.67
N LYS A 97 -10.01 -6.17 -13.47
CA LYS A 97 -10.30 -7.08 -14.60
C LYS A 97 -9.94 -8.55 -14.37
N ASN A 98 -9.18 -8.91 -13.33
CA ASN A 98 -8.68 -10.28 -13.16
C ASN A 98 -9.33 -11.06 -11.99
N LEU A 99 -10.05 -12.13 -12.34
CA LEU A 99 -10.18 -13.38 -11.57
C LEU A 99 -10.13 -14.56 -12.54
#